data_AF-A0A1F3DAY4-F1
#
_entry.id   AF-A0A1F3DAY4-F1
#
_cell.length_a   1.000
_cell.length_b   1.000
_cell.length_c   1.000
_cell.angle_alpha   90.00
_cell.angle_beta   90.00
_cell.angle_gamma   90.00
#
_symmetry.space_group_name_H-M   'P 1'
#
loop_
_entity.id
_entity.type
_entity.pdbx_description
1 polymer ?
#
loop_
_entity_poly.entity_id
_entity_poly.type
_entity_poly.pdbx_seq_one_letter_code
_entity_poly.pdbx_strand_id
1 'polypeptide(L)'
;MNLLYRYLIKYYRKICICLLFSVLIALVPCSPSTLTATQLFNRKVRSDKDTSVVSMHVTKALEYAYHSKNIENIRAHIDSAEAVCIEKNIEFPTLLHLARAEYFMLTSDFRNASQEGTIAMNKAKGNNENEIIAQTLNFFGRYSFRTGFYFESVDYFKSSIELARKYKVKILVPWNYNNLANLYNSIGDINEYINSLQMVIESAAINQDTIFSQNRLYKTWFGTSG
;
A
#
# COMPACT_ATOMS: atom_id res chain seq x y z
N MET A 1 20.34 -25.72 -65.07
CA MET A 1 21.03 -25.72 -63.77
C MET A 1 22.09 -24.59 -63.67
N ASN A 2 21.74 -23.33 -64.03
CA ASN A 2 22.72 -22.22 -64.11
C ASN A 2 22.19 -20.84 -63.64
N LEU A 3 20.93 -20.76 -63.19
CA LEU A 3 20.32 -19.52 -62.70
C LEU A 3 20.40 -19.38 -61.17
N LEU A 4 20.24 -20.50 -60.43
CA LEU A 4 20.38 -20.53 -58.97
C LEU A 4 21.82 -20.23 -58.51
N TYR A 5 22.83 -20.70 -59.25
CA TYR A 5 24.24 -20.47 -58.91
C TYR A 5 24.65 -19.00 -59.06
N ARG A 6 24.13 -18.31 -60.10
CA ARG A 6 24.35 -16.87 -60.29
C ARG A 6 23.67 -16.02 -59.20
N TYR A 7 22.52 -16.46 -58.70
CA TYR A 7 21.81 -15.78 -57.61
C TYR A 7 22.54 -15.92 -56.27
N LEU A 8 23.05 -17.12 -55.96
CA LEU A 8 23.82 -17.39 -54.75
C LEU A 8 25.12 -16.56 -54.72
N ILE A 9 25.88 -16.50 -55.82
CA ILE A 9 27.12 -15.68 -55.88
C ILE A 9 26.84 -14.19 -55.65
N LYS A 10 25.72 -13.66 -56.19
CA LYS A 10 25.34 -12.25 -56.01
C LYS A 10 24.87 -11.96 -54.57
N TYR A 11 24.25 -12.96 -53.91
CA TYR A 11 23.79 -12.87 -52.53
C TYR A 11 24.97 -12.92 -51.53
N TYR A 12 25.92 -13.84 -51.70
CA TYR A 12 27.13 -13.91 -50.86
C TYR A 12 28.06 -12.70 -51.03
N ARG A 13 28.15 -12.12 -52.24
CA ARG A 13 28.93 -10.90 -52.48
C ARG A 13 28.35 -9.67 -51.78
N LYS A 14 27.03 -9.59 -51.58
CA LYS A 14 26.40 -8.53 -50.76
C LYS A 14 26.66 -8.72 -49.26
N ILE A 15 26.61 -9.96 -48.76
CA ILE A 15 26.86 -10.26 -47.33
C ILE A 15 28.33 -9.99 -46.96
N CYS A 16 29.29 -10.34 -47.81
CA CYS A 16 30.70 -10.05 -47.57
C CYS A 16 31.03 -8.53 -47.61
N ILE A 17 30.34 -7.74 -48.44
CA ILE A 17 30.53 -6.27 -48.47
C ILE A 17 29.92 -5.61 -47.21
N CYS A 18 28.82 -6.15 -46.68
CA CYS A 18 28.23 -5.65 -45.43
C CYS A 18 29.07 -5.99 -44.18
N LEU A 19 29.70 -7.17 -44.14
CA LEU A 19 30.57 -7.57 -43.02
C LEU A 19 31.95 -6.88 -43.04
N LEU A 20 32.41 -6.43 -44.21
CA LEU A 20 33.63 -5.62 -44.33
C LEU A 20 33.41 -4.14 -43.97
N PHE A 21 32.17 -3.64 -44.02
CA PHE A 21 31.83 -2.27 -43.59
C PHE A 21 31.62 -2.14 -42.07
N SER A 22 31.36 -3.24 -41.35
CA SER A 22 31.20 -3.23 -39.89
C SER A 22 32.51 -3.28 -39.09
N VAL A 23 33.65 -3.45 -39.75
CA VAL A 23 34.98 -3.56 -39.10
C VAL A 23 35.83 -2.29 -39.28
N LEU A 24 35.33 -1.26 -39.99
CA LEU A 24 36.08 -0.04 -40.31
C LEU A 24 35.58 1.25 -39.61
N ILE A 25 34.81 1.12 -38.51
CA ILE A 25 34.39 2.25 -37.65
C ILE A 25 34.95 2.08 -36.23
N ALA A 26 36.20 1.61 -36.13
CA ALA A 26 36.95 1.59 -34.88
C ALA A 26 38.28 2.29 -35.11
N LEU A 27 38.27 3.62 -35.24
CA LEU A 27 39.41 4.55 -35.04
C LEU A 27 39.02 5.97 -35.50
N VAL A 28 38.14 6.65 -34.75
CA VAL A 28 38.03 8.13 -34.76
C VAL A 28 37.71 8.59 -33.34
N PRO A 29 38.61 9.29 -32.63
CA PRO A 29 38.25 10.00 -31.40
C PRO A 29 37.64 11.34 -31.80
N CYS A 30 36.31 11.42 -31.85
CA CYS A 30 35.58 12.67 -32.05
C CYS A 30 34.94 13.07 -30.72
N SER A 31 35.52 14.04 -30.03
CA SER A 31 34.76 14.90 -29.12
C SER A 31 33.83 15.76 -29.97
N PRO A 32 32.54 15.86 -29.62
CA PRO A 32 32.09 17.14 -29.07
C PRO A 32 30.90 17.05 -28.09
N SER A 33 30.82 18.13 -27.32
CA SER A 33 29.69 18.74 -26.63
C SER A 33 28.26 18.44 -27.13
N THR A 34 27.31 18.57 -26.19
CA THR A 34 25.84 18.67 -26.32
C THR A 34 25.05 17.37 -26.54
N LEU A 35 24.63 16.76 -25.43
CA LEU A 35 23.49 15.84 -25.37
C LEU A 35 22.36 16.52 -24.57
N THR A 36 21.67 17.45 -25.23
CA THR A 36 20.27 17.75 -24.91
C THR A 36 19.39 16.90 -25.81
N ALA A 37 18.84 15.83 -25.26
CA ALA A 37 17.50 15.35 -25.59
C ALA A 37 17.15 14.15 -24.71
N THR A 38 16.00 14.26 -24.04
CA THR A 38 15.25 13.15 -23.46
C THR A 38 15.87 12.44 -22.24
N GLN A 39 16.13 13.22 -21.18
CA GLN A 39 15.53 12.83 -19.90
C GLN A 39 14.01 12.94 -20.09
N LEU A 40 13.41 11.88 -20.62
CA LEU A 40 11.97 11.71 -20.64
C LEU A 40 11.51 11.88 -19.21
N PHE A 41 10.83 12.99 -18.99
CA PHE A 41 10.04 13.32 -17.82
C PHE A 41 9.25 12.07 -17.39
N ASN A 42 9.81 11.28 -16.49
CA ASN A 42 9.01 10.46 -15.59
C ASN A 42 8.59 11.34 -14.40
N ARG A 43 8.17 12.57 -14.71
CA ARG A 43 7.46 13.40 -13.75
C ARG A 43 6.08 12.78 -13.70
N LYS A 44 5.88 11.92 -12.69
CA LYS A 44 4.57 11.55 -12.18
C LYS A 44 3.70 12.79 -12.31
N VAL A 45 2.73 12.76 -13.24
CA VAL A 45 1.79 13.87 -13.42
C VAL A 45 1.04 13.93 -12.10
N ARG A 46 1.52 14.78 -11.18
CA ARG A 46 0.79 15.09 -9.97
C ARG A 46 -0.41 15.87 -10.48
N SER A 47 -1.54 15.18 -10.52
CA SER A 47 -2.80 15.76 -10.95
C SER A 47 -3.11 16.94 -10.03
N ASP A 48 -3.12 18.15 -10.57
CA ASP A 48 -3.56 19.38 -9.88
C ASP A 48 -5.08 19.38 -9.58
N LYS A 49 -5.74 18.22 -9.67
CA LYS A 49 -7.13 18.05 -9.31
C LYS A 49 -7.24 18.05 -7.80
N ASP A 50 -8.08 18.94 -7.26
CA ASP A 50 -8.36 19.02 -5.84
C ASP A 50 -8.94 17.69 -5.31
N THR A 51 -8.11 16.94 -4.59
CA THR A 51 -8.44 15.66 -3.95
C THR A 51 -8.89 15.82 -2.50
N SER A 52 -9.06 17.05 -2.00
CA SER A 52 -9.42 17.31 -0.61
C SER A 52 -10.76 16.66 -0.22
N VAL A 53 -11.76 16.76 -1.10
CA VAL A 53 -13.10 16.18 -0.89
C VAL A 53 -13.04 14.65 -0.81
N VAL A 54 -12.29 14.02 -1.72
CA VAL A 54 -12.08 12.55 -1.70
C VAL A 54 -11.39 12.15 -0.40
N SER A 55 -10.33 12.87 -0.03
CA SER A 55 -9.56 12.59 1.19
C SER A 55 -10.40 12.73 2.46
N MET A 56 -11.29 13.74 2.50
CA MET A 56 -12.24 13.94 3.59
C MET A 56 -13.20 12.74 3.72
N HIS A 57 -13.84 12.33 2.63
CA HIS A 57 -14.78 11.20 2.66
C HIS A 57 -14.09 9.89 3.03
N VAL A 58 -12.93 9.60 2.45
CA VAL A 58 -12.15 8.40 2.77
C VAL A 58 -11.74 8.37 4.25
N THR A 59 -11.31 9.52 4.80
CA THR A 59 -10.94 9.61 6.21
C THR A 59 -12.13 9.33 7.12
N LYS A 60 -13.31 9.89 6.82
CA LYS A 60 -14.54 9.59 7.56
C LYS A 60 -14.96 8.14 7.45
N ALA A 61 -14.84 7.52 6.27
CA ALA A 61 -15.14 6.11 6.08
C ALA A 61 -14.27 5.22 6.98
N LEU A 62 -12.97 5.50 7.04
CA LEU A 62 -12.04 4.77 7.93
C LEU A 62 -12.33 5.04 9.41
N GLU A 63 -12.64 6.28 9.78
CA GLU A 63 -13.06 6.63 11.13
C GLU A 63 -14.29 5.80 11.57
N TYR A 64 -15.33 5.74 10.73
CA TYR A 64 -16.49 4.90 11.02
C TYR A 64 -16.13 3.42 11.08
N ALA A 65 -15.27 2.92 10.19
CA ALA A 65 -14.84 1.52 10.17
C ALA A 65 -14.09 1.11 11.45
N TYR A 66 -13.29 2.01 12.01
CA TYR A 66 -12.44 1.70 13.15
C TYR A 66 -13.11 1.91 14.51
N HIS A 67 -14.02 2.86 14.63
CA HIS A 67 -14.69 3.16 15.90
C HIS A 67 -16.09 2.54 15.99
N SER A 68 -17.00 3.04 15.16
CA SER A 68 -18.43 2.73 15.28
C SER A 68 -18.84 1.44 14.58
N LYS A 69 -18.05 1.01 13.58
CA LYS A 69 -18.39 -0.03 12.60
C LYS A 69 -19.76 0.21 11.94
N ASN A 70 -20.15 1.48 11.77
CA ASN A 70 -21.41 1.86 11.11
C ASN A 70 -21.27 1.65 9.59
N ILE A 71 -21.73 0.48 9.13
CA ILE A 71 -21.59 0.03 7.73
C ILE A 71 -22.27 1.01 6.75
N GLU A 72 -23.41 1.59 7.11
CA GLU A 72 -24.15 2.53 6.26
C GLU A 72 -23.34 3.80 5.99
N ASN A 73 -22.76 4.39 7.04
CA ASN A 73 -21.94 5.61 6.90
C ASN A 73 -20.62 5.34 6.17
N ILE A 74 -20.00 4.18 6.40
CA ILE A 74 -18.79 3.76 5.67
C ILE A 74 -19.11 3.70 4.17
N ARG A 75 -20.19 3.00 3.81
CA ARG A 75 -20.63 2.87 2.43
C ARG A 75 -20.94 4.22 1.81
N ALA A 76 -21.75 5.05 2.48
CA ALA A 76 -22.13 6.36 1.96
C ALA A 76 -20.91 7.25 1.66
N HIS A 77 -19.89 7.23 2.52
CA HIS A 77 -18.67 7.99 2.29
C HIS A 77 -17.78 7.39 1.20
N ILE A 78 -17.70 6.06 1.08
CA ILE A 78 -17.02 5.41 -0.04
C ILE A 78 -17.72 5.79 -1.36
N ASP A 79 -19.04 5.63 -1.45
CA ASP A 79 -19.83 5.96 -2.65
C ASP A 79 -19.64 7.42 -3.05
N SER A 80 -19.61 8.34 -2.07
CA SER A 80 -19.35 9.76 -2.30
C SER A 80 -17.94 10.01 -2.84
N ALA A 81 -16.92 9.35 -2.28
CA ALA A 81 -15.54 9.48 -2.74
C ALA A 81 -15.37 8.93 -4.16
N GLU A 82 -15.98 7.79 -4.47
CA GLU A 82 -15.96 7.16 -5.79
C GLU A 82 -16.63 8.05 -6.84
N ALA A 83 -17.81 8.60 -6.52
CA ALA A 83 -18.52 9.52 -7.42
C ALA A 83 -17.66 10.73 -7.79
N VAL A 84 -17.02 11.36 -6.81
CA VAL A 84 -16.12 12.50 -7.06
C VAL A 84 -14.90 12.08 -7.88
N CYS A 85 -14.34 10.91 -7.61
CA CYS A 85 -13.22 10.39 -8.40
C CYS A 85 -13.61 10.16 -9.87
N ILE A 86 -14.78 9.57 -10.11
CA ILE A 86 -15.28 9.31 -11.47
C ILE A 86 -15.58 10.62 -12.19
N GLU A 87 -16.34 11.53 -11.57
CA GLU A 87 -16.73 12.82 -12.13
C GLU A 87 -15.50 13.65 -12.53
N LYS A 88 -14.50 13.71 -11.65
CA LYS A 88 -13.28 14.49 -11.89
C LYS A 88 -12.23 13.70 -12.64
N ASN A 89 -12.48 12.45 -13.04
CA ASN A 89 -11.51 11.55 -13.66
C ASN A 89 -10.18 11.47 -12.86
N ILE A 90 -10.31 11.22 -11.56
CA ILE A 90 -9.22 11.01 -10.59
C ILE A 90 -9.12 9.51 -10.36
N GLU A 91 -7.92 8.95 -10.53
CA GLU A 91 -7.66 7.57 -10.17
C GLU A 91 -7.87 7.35 -8.66
N PHE A 92 -8.47 6.23 -8.28
CA PHE A 92 -8.80 5.98 -6.87
C PHE A 92 -7.53 6.01 -6.02
N PRO A 93 -7.48 6.84 -4.96
CA PRO A 93 -6.31 6.94 -4.11
C PRO A 93 -6.14 5.65 -3.29
N THR A 94 -4.91 5.38 -2.86
CA THR A 94 -4.56 4.18 -2.07
C THR A 94 -5.46 4.01 -0.85
N LEU A 95 -5.74 5.10 -0.15
CA LEU A 95 -6.54 5.09 1.07
C LEU A 95 -8.03 4.75 0.81
N LEU A 96 -8.54 5.05 -0.40
CA LEU A 96 -9.90 4.65 -0.79
C LEU A 96 -9.99 3.13 -0.98
N HIS A 97 -8.97 2.50 -1.60
CA HIS A 97 -8.89 1.04 -1.68
C HIS A 97 -8.83 0.40 -0.29
N LEU A 98 -8.07 0.98 0.65
CA LEU A 98 -8.06 0.49 2.02
C LEU A 98 -9.43 0.64 2.70
N ALA A 99 -10.13 1.76 2.51
CA ALA A 99 -11.48 1.95 3.04
C ALA A 99 -12.48 0.92 2.49
N ARG A 100 -12.41 0.61 1.20
CA ARG A 100 -13.20 -0.46 0.57
C ARG A 100 -12.88 -1.82 1.16
N ALA A 101 -11.58 -2.10 1.37
CA ALA A 101 -11.15 -3.36 1.98
C ALA A 101 -11.76 -3.52 3.39
N GLU A 102 -11.76 -2.47 4.21
CA GLU A 102 -12.39 -2.46 5.54
C GLU A 102 -13.91 -2.65 5.47
N TYR A 103 -14.58 -1.99 4.52
CA TYR A 103 -16.01 -2.18 4.29
C TYR A 103 -16.34 -3.64 3.94
N PHE A 104 -15.59 -4.24 3.01
CA PHE A 104 -15.77 -5.65 2.64
C PHE A 104 -15.44 -6.60 3.78
N MET A 105 -14.43 -6.29 4.60
CA MET A 105 -14.16 -7.02 5.84
C MET A 105 -15.37 -7.01 6.78
N LEU A 106 -15.97 -5.85 7.03
CA LEU A 106 -17.11 -5.72 7.94
C LEU A 106 -18.37 -6.41 7.42
N THR A 107 -18.57 -6.41 6.10
CA THR A 107 -19.68 -7.14 5.45
C THR A 107 -19.37 -8.62 5.21
N SER A 108 -18.20 -9.10 5.64
CA SER A 108 -17.71 -10.48 5.49
C SER A 108 -17.56 -10.94 4.04
N ASP A 109 -17.44 -10.01 3.09
CA ASP A 109 -17.01 -10.29 1.73
C ASP A 109 -15.48 -10.39 1.67
N PHE A 110 -14.96 -11.52 2.16
CA PHE A 110 -13.51 -11.73 2.27
C PHE A 110 -12.80 -11.71 0.92
N ARG A 111 -13.48 -12.09 -0.16
CA ARG A 111 -12.91 -12.07 -1.51
C ARG A 111 -12.59 -10.64 -1.93
N ASN A 112 -13.59 -9.76 -1.88
CA ASN A 112 -13.39 -8.37 -2.27
C ASN A 112 -12.50 -7.63 -1.27
N ALA A 113 -12.58 -7.96 0.02
CA ALA A 113 -11.67 -7.43 1.03
C ALA A 113 -10.20 -7.69 0.71
N SER A 114 -9.85 -8.94 0.39
CA SER A 114 -8.49 -9.33 0.03
C SER A 114 -8.02 -8.65 -1.26
N GLN A 115 -8.90 -8.55 -2.26
CA GLN A 115 -8.60 -7.89 -3.53
C GLN A 115 -8.28 -6.40 -3.32
N GLU A 116 -9.16 -5.66 -2.64
CA GLU A 116 -8.95 -4.23 -2.36
C GLU A 116 -7.73 -3.98 -1.48
N GLY A 117 -7.51 -4.80 -0.45
CA GLY A 117 -6.31 -4.71 0.40
C GLY A 117 -5.02 -4.94 -0.40
N THR A 118 -5.05 -5.83 -1.39
CA THR A 118 -3.90 -6.10 -2.27
C THR A 118 -3.61 -4.93 -3.20
N ILE A 119 -4.66 -4.33 -3.76
CA ILE A 119 -4.53 -3.11 -4.58
C ILE A 119 -3.93 -1.98 -3.73
N ALA A 120 -4.46 -1.75 -2.53
CA ALA A 120 -3.95 -0.76 -1.59
C ALA A 120 -2.46 -1.01 -1.26
N MET A 121 -2.07 -2.25 -0.95
CA MET A 121 -0.69 -2.60 -0.63
C MET A 121 0.27 -2.31 -1.79
N ASN A 122 -0.09 -2.74 -3.00
CA ASN A 122 0.75 -2.56 -4.18
C ASN A 122 0.91 -1.09 -4.54
N LYS A 123 -0.18 -0.32 -4.47
CA LYS A 123 -0.16 1.11 -4.74
C LYS A 123 0.62 1.89 -3.68
N ALA A 124 0.45 1.55 -2.41
CA ALA A 124 1.21 2.14 -1.30
C ALA A 124 2.72 1.90 -1.46
N LYS A 125 3.13 0.68 -1.82
CA LYS A 125 4.53 0.34 -2.12
C LYS A 125 5.06 1.11 -3.31
N GLY A 126 4.32 1.14 -4.43
CA GLY A 126 4.71 1.90 -5.63
C GLY A 126 4.83 3.40 -5.40
N ASN A 127 4.07 3.94 -4.45
CA ASN A 127 4.10 5.36 -4.08
C ASN A 127 5.01 5.69 -2.90
N ASN A 128 5.64 4.69 -2.26
CA ASN A 128 6.39 4.85 -1.01
C ASN A 128 5.57 5.44 0.15
N GLU A 129 4.27 5.14 0.20
CA GLU A 129 3.34 5.59 1.25
C GLU A 129 3.46 4.69 2.50
N ASN A 130 4.60 4.77 3.18
CA ASN A 130 4.95 3.85 4.27
C ASN A 130 3.94 3.81 5.42
N GLU A 131 3.28 4.92 5.72
CA GLU A 131 2.22 4.97 6.73
C GLU A 131 1.00 4.13 6.31
N ILE A 132 0.63 4.18 5.03
CA ILE A 132 -0.49 3.40 4.48
C ILE A 132 -0.08 1.92 4.34
N ILE A 133 1.19 1.62 4.05
CA ILE A 133 1.71 0.24 4.12
C ILE A 133 1.50 -0.31 5.53
N ALA A 134 1.80 0.47 6.58
CA ALA A 134 1.62 0.02 7.97
C ALA A 134 0.15 -0.27 8.29
N GLN A 135 -0.77 0.60 7.85
CA GLN A 135 -2.22 0.38 8.00
C GLN A 135 -2.69 -0.85 7.24
N THR A 136 -2.22 -1.04 6.00
CA THR A 136 -2.61 -2.18 5.17
C THR A 136 -2.06 -3.50 5.72
N LEU A 137 -0.88 -3.50 6.35
CA LEU A 137 -0.36 -4.65 7.09
C LEU A 137 -1.25 -4.99 8.30
N ASN A 138 -1.72 -4.00 9.07
CA ASN A 138 -2.68 -4.24 10.15
C ASN A 138 -3.99 -4.86 9.60
N PHE A 139 -4.50 -4.32 8.50
CA PHE A 139 -5.66 -4.89 7.81
C PHE A 139 -5.44 -6.37 7.45
N PHE A 140 -4.30 -6.71 6.83
CA PHE A 140 -4.00 -8.10 6.47
C PHE A 140 -3.82 -9.00 7.68
N GLY A 141 -3.27 -8.50 8.79
CA GLY A 141 -3.27 -9.24 10.05
C GLY A 141 -4.69 -9.58 10.50
N ARG A 142 -5.59 -8.58 10.55
CA ARG A 142 -7.00 -8.80 10.91
C ARG A 142 -7.71 -9.73 9.93
N TYR A 143 -7.41 -9.62 8.64
CA TYR A 143 -7.93 -10.51 7.59
C TYR A 143 -7.50 -11.96 7.82
N SER A 144 -6.20 -12.20 7.97
CA SER A 144 -5.63 -13.53 8.24
C SER A 144 -6.18 -14.11 9.53
N PHE A 145 -6.29 -13.31 10.59
CA PHE A 145 -6.92 -13.75 11.84
C PHE A 145 -8.37 -14.22 11.64
N ARG A 146 -9.20 -13.43 10.94
CA ARG A 146 -10.61 -13.79 10.68
C ARG A 146 -10.78 -14.97 9.73
N THR A 147 -9.77 -15.28 8.93
CA THR A 147 -9.79 -16.38 7.96
C THR A 147 -9.03 -17.62 8.43
N GLY A 148 -8.50 -17.61 9.66
CA GLY A 148 -7.88 -18.77 10.32
C GLY A 148 -6.37 -18.92 10.12
N PHE A 149 -5.72 -17.97 9.44
CA PHE A 149 -4.28 -17.96 9.18
C PHE A 149 -3.54 -17.24 10.33
N TYR A 150 -3.45 -17.89 11.49
CA TYR A 150 -2.95 -17.26 12.71
C TYR A 150 -1.46 -16.88 12.64
N PHE A 151 -0.60 -17.70 12.04
CA PHE A 151 0.83 -17.41 11.94
C PHE A 151 1.10 -16.20 11.04
N GLU A 152 0.47 -16.18 9.86
CA GLU A 152 0.54 -15.07 8.92
C GLU A 152 -0.02 -13.78 9.56
N SER A 153 -1.08 -13.90 10.36
CA SER A 153 -1.61 -12.76 11.10
C SER A 153 -0.60 -12.17 12.07
N VAL A 154 0.16 -13.00 12.80
CA VAL A 154 1.21 -12.53 13.71
C VAL A 154 2.29 -11.77 12.95
N ASP A 155 2.74 -12.31 11.81
CA ASP A 155 3.77 -11.69 10.97
C ASP A 155 3.33 -10.32 10.44
N TYR A 156 2.07 -10.22 9.99
CA TYR A 156 1.50 -8.95 9.53
C TYR A 156 1.40 -7.92 10.65
N PHE A 157 0.94 -8.30 11.85
CA PHE A 157 0.88 -7.37 12.98
C PHE A 157 2.27 -6.90 13.42
N LYS A 158 3.26 -7.80 13.50
CA LYS A 158 4.65 -7.44 13.85
C LYS A 158 5.27 -6.51 12.81
N SER A 159 5.07 -6.79 11.52
CA SER A 159 5.53 -5.93 10.43
C SER A 159 4.88 -4.54 10.47
N SER A 160 3.58 -4.48 10.77
CA SER A 160 2.85 -3.22 10.96
C SER A 160 3.41 -2.41 12.13
N ILE A 161 3.74 -3.07 13.25
CA ILE A 161 4.35 -2.42 14.44
C ILE A 161 5.72 -1.84 14.10
N GLU A 162 6.60 -2.61 13.45
CA GLU A 162 7.94 -2.14 13.07
C GLU A 162 7.85 -0.89 12.20
N LEU A 163 7.00 -0.94 11.17
CA LEU A 163 6.83 0.18 10.25
C LEU A 163 6.18 1.39 10.95
N ALA A 164 5.17 1.16 11.79
CA ALA A 164 4.53 2.21 12.57
C ALA A 164 5.52 2.90 13.53
N ARG A 165 6.44 2.17 14.15
CA ARG A 165 7.51 2.76 14.97
C ARG A 165 8.47 3.59 14.13
N LYS A 166 8.94 3.04 13.00
CA LYS A 166 9.90 3.70 12.09
C LYS A 166 9.34 5.02 11.53
N TYR A 167 8.08 5.02 11.13
CA TYR A 167 7.41 6.18 10.52
C TYR A 167 6.54 6.96 11.51
N LYS A 168 6.67 6.70 12.82
CA LYS A 168 5.99 7.43 13.91
C LYS A 168 4.46 7.46 13.81
N VAL A 169 3.84 6.40 13.26
CA VAL A 169 2.38 6.21 13.24
C VAL A 169 1.93 5.67 14.60
N LYS A 170 1.93 6.55 15.60
CA LYS A 170 1.80 6.20 17.03
C LYS A 170 0.57 5.35 17.36
N ILE A 171 -0.57 5.63 16.73
CA ILE A 171 -1.85 4.94 17.01
C ILE A 171 -1.82 3.46 16.62
N LEU A 172 -1.05 3.08 15.60
CA LEU A 172 -1.02 1.69 15.10
C LEU A 172 -0.27 0.75 16.04
N VAL A 173 0.70 1.24 16.83
CA VAL A 173 1.50 0.38 17.71
C VAL A 173 0.65 -0.30 18.79
N PRO A 174 -0.04 0.43 19.69
CA PRO A 174 -0.89 -0.19 20.70
C PRO A 174 -2.04 -0.98 20.08
N TRP A 175 -2.56 -0.53 18.93
CA TRP A 175 -3.64 -1.22 18.25
C TRP A 175 -3.23 -2.59 17.71
N ASN A 176 -2.06 -2.71 17.09
CA ASN A 176 -1.55 -4.01 16.64
C ASN A 176 -1.25 -4.95 17.82
N TYR A 177 -0.72 -4.44 18.94
CA TYR A 177 -0.55 -5.27 20.15
C TYR A 177 -1.88 -5.76 20.72
N ASN A 178 -2.93 -4.93 20.69
CA ASN A 178 -4.26 -5.35 21.08
C ASN A 178 -4.82 -6.46 20.14
N ASN A 179 -4.56 -6.35 18.83
CA ASN A 179 -4.95 -7.42 17.90
C ASN A 179 -4.15 -8.72 18.13
N LEU A 180 -2.85 -8.63 18.45
CA LEU A 180 -2.04 -9.78 18.85
C LEU A 180 -2.57 -10.42 20.14
N ALA A 181 -2.93 -9.63 21.15
CA ALA A 181 -3.55 -10.14 22.38
C ALA A 181 -4.84 -10.91 22.07
N ASN A 182 -5.73 -10.34 21.26
CA ASN A 182 -6.97 -11.02 20.85
C ASN A 182 -6.69 -12.34 20.11
N LEU A 183 -5.68 -12.36 19.24
CA LEU A 183 -5.27 -13.57 18.52
C LEU A 183 -4.74 -14.63 19.48
N TYR A 184 -3.79 -14.29 20.35
CA TYR A 184 -3.18 -15.23 21.29
C TYR A 184 -4.20 -15.79 22.29
N ASN A 185 -5.12 -14.95 22.75
CA ASN A 185 -6.26 -15.40 23.54
C ASN A 185 -7.13 -16.42 22.78
N SER A 186 -7.39 -16.18 21.49
CA SER A 186 -8.18 -17.09 20.65
C SER A 186 -7.52 -18.45 20.42
N ILE A 187 -6.19 -18.53 20.43
CA ILE A 187 -5.45 -19.79 20.24
C ILE A 187 -4.99 -20.43 21.56
N GLY A 188 -5.29 -19.80 22.70
CA GLY A 188 -4.96 -20.30 24.04
C GLY A 188 -3.51 -20.08 24.48
N ASP A 189 -2.75 -19.22 23.80
CA ASP A 189 -1.39 -18.86 24.22
C ASP A 189 -1.44 -17.76 25.28
N ILE A 190 -1.59 -18.16 26.54
CA ILE A 190 -1.75 -17.26 27.68
C ILE A 190 -0.48 -16.39 27.89
N ASN A 191 0.71 -16.94 27.61
CA ASN A 191 1.96 -16.22 27.82
C ASN A 191 2.09 -15.06 26.84
N GLU A 192 1.88 -15.34 25.55
CA GLU A 192 1.94 -14.30 24.51
C GLU A 192 0.77 -13.31 24.60
N TYR A 193 -0.38 -13.75 25.09
CA TYR A 193 -1.51 -12.86 25.42
C TYR A 193 -1.12 -11.82 26.47
N ILE A 194 -0.58 -12.25 27.62
CA ILE A 194 -0.15 -11.36 28.70
C ILE A 194 0.95 -10.41 28.23
N ASN A 195 1.94 -10.93 27.50
CA ASN A 195 3.01 -10.13 26.91
C ASN A 195 2.43 -9.05 25.98
N SER A 196 1.50 -9.42 25.10
CA SER A 196 0.87 -8.48 24.18
C SER A 196 0.08 -7.39 24.91
N LEU A 197 -0.64 -7.73 25.99
CA LEU A 197 -1.33 -6.74 26.83
C LEU A 197 -0.37 -5.77 27.51
N GLN A 198 0.75 -6.26 28.02
CA GLN A 198 1.79 -5.42 28.61
C GLN A 198 2.33 -4.42 27.58
N MET A 199 2.56 -4.86 26.35
CA MET A 199 3.00 -4.00 25.24
C MET A 199 1.95 -2.95 24.84
N VAL A 200 0.65 -3.24 24.96
CA VAL A 200 -0.41 -2.22 24.77
C VAL A 200 -0.23 -1.08 25.77
N ILE A 201 -0.07 -1.40 27.06
CA ILE A 201 0.06 -0.41 28.13
C ILE A 201 1.32 0.43 27.95
N GLU A 202 2.47 -0.22 27.71
CA GLU A 202 3.74 0.48 27.53
C GLU A 202 3.74 1.41 26.32
N SER A 203 3.24 0.93 25.18
CA SER A 203 3.17 1.75 23.97
C SER A 203 2.15 2.88 24.08
N ALA A 204 1.05 2.67 24.83
CA ALA A 204 0.11 3.73 25.15
C ALA A 204 0.74 4.79 26.07
N ALA A 205 1.46 4.40 27.12
CA ALA A 205 2.10 5.34 28.05
C ALA A 205 3.12 6.27 27.35
N ILE A 206 3.99 5.70 26.51
CA ILE A 206 4.98 6.47 25.71
C ILE A 206 4.29 7.47 24.77
N ASN A 207 3.21 7.04 24.12
CA ASN A 207 2.48 7.88 23.18
C ASN A 207 1.73 8.99 23.88
N GLN A 208 1.18 8.65 25.03
CA GLN A 208 0.45 9.56 25.82
C GLN A 208 1.42 10.69 26.31
N ASP A 209 2.69 10.49 26.68
CA ASP A 209 3.60 11.63 27.02
C ASP A 209 3.78 12.66 25.89
N THR A 210 3.38 12.33 24.65
CA THR A 210 3.32 13.28 23.53
C THR A 210 1.90 13.66 23.05
N ILE A 211 0.84 12.99 23.51
CA ILE A 211 -0.57 13.10 23.02
C ILE A 211 -1.61 13.26 24.18
N PHE A 212 -1.21 13.03 25.44
CA PHE A 212 -2.02 13.03 26.68
C PHE A 212 -2.83 14.31 26.83
N SER A 213 -2.28 15.45 26.40
CA SER A 213 -2.83 16.77 26.71
C SER A 213 -3.95 17.24 25.77
N GLN A 214 -4.20 16.58 24.63
CA GLN A 214 -5.09 17.17 23.61
C GLN A 214 -6.22 16.31 23.07
N ASN A 215 -6.35 15.01 23.41
CA ASN A 215 -7.39 14.20 22.75
C ASN A 215 -8.44 13.56 23.67
N ARG A 216 -9.65 14.12 23.57
CA ARG A 216 -10.96 13.54 23.93
C ARG A 216 -11.18 12.13 23.31
N LEU A 217 -10.34 11.73 22.35
CA LEU A 217 -10.46 10.52 21.52
C LEU A 217 -10.09 9.19 22.21
N TYR A 218 -9.31 9.15 23.30
CA TYR A 218 -8.92 7.87 23.93
C TYR A 218 -10.02 7.28 24.85
N LYS A 219 -10.89 8.12 25.44
CA LYS A 219 -12.03 7.66 26.26
C LYS A 219 -12.97 6.73 25.49
N THR A 220 -13.05 6.88 24.18
CA THR A 220 -13.90 6.08 23.30
C THR A 220 -13.32 4.71 22.96
N TRP A 221 -11.99 4.52 23.04
CA TRP A 221 -11.33 3.26 22.65
C TRP A 221 -11.25 2.23 23.77
N PHE A 222 -11.21 2.65 25.02
CA PHE A 222 -11.02 1.75 26.17
C PHE A 222 -12.17 1.78 27.18
N GLY A 223 -13.36 2.22 26.75
CA GLY A 223 -14.64 1.99 27.44
C GLY A 223 -14.53 1.86 28.96
N THR A 224 -14.23 2.96 29.66
CA THR A 224 -14.68 3.08 31.05
C THR A 224 -16.00 3.82 30.99
N SER A 225 -17.08 3.04 31.03
CA SER A 225 -18.39 3.53 31.43
C SER A 225 -18.26 4.10 32.86
N GLY A 226 -18.34 5.42 32.95
CA GLY A 226 -18.48 6.21 34.17
C GLY A 226 -19.15 7.52 33.81
#